data_AF-A0A2E1MQ87-F1
#
_entry.id   AF-A0A2E1MQ87-F1
#
_cell.length_a   1.000
_cell.length_b   1.000
_cell.length_c   1.000
_cell.angle_alpha   90.00
_cell.angle_beta   90.00
_cell.angle_gamma   90.00
#
_symmetry.space_group_name_H-M   'P 1'
#
loop_
_entity.id
_entity.type
_entity.pdbx_description
1 polymer ?
#
loop_
_entity_poly.entity_id
_entity_poly.type
_entity_poly.pdbx_seq_one_letter_code
_entity_poly.pdbx_strand_id
1 'polypeptide(L)'
;FIATEEANADPEYKKMLEASAAEDIVYSSLFTGVHGNYLKPSIKNAGLDPDNLPDADKASMNFGSGGNTDSKAWKDIWGSGQGIGAIKDSPSVAELVGRIKSEYQSAFEAFKTKIGK
;
A
#
# COMPACT_ATOMS: atom_id res chain seq x y z
N PHE A 1 8.33 -0.60 -4.65
CA PHE A 1 9.36 0.40 -4.31
C PHE A 1 9.23 0.95 -2.89
N ILE A 2 8.04 1.15 -2.31
CA ILE A 2 7.92 1.63 -0.91
C ILE A 2 8.68 0.74 0.09
N ALA A 3 8.69 -0.58 -0.13
CA ALA A 3 9.43 -1.53 0.68
C ALA A 3 10.94 -1.57 0.41
N THR A 4 11.54 -0.79 -0.51
CA THR A 4 13.00 -0.87 -0.70
C THR A 4 13.77 -0.16 0.40
N GLU A 5 15.04 -0.52 0.62
CA GLU A 5 15.91 0.08 1.64
C GLU A 5 15.97 1.61 1.55
N GLU A 6 16.09 2.14 0.34
CA GLU A 6 16.26 3.56 0.03
C GLU A 6 14.96 4.38 0.21
N ALA A 7 13.80 3.73 0.24
CA ALA A 7 12.55 4.43 0.47
C ALA A 7 12.50 4.96 1.91
N ASN A 8 12.30 6.28 2.07
CA ASN A 8 12.10 6.91 3.38
C ASN A 8 10.65 6.69 3.87
N ALA A 9 10.28 5.42 4.01
CA ALA A 9 9.02 4.98 4.59
C ALA A 9 9.26 4.42 5.99
N ASP A 10 8.24 4.52 6.85
CA ASP A 10 8.29 3.94 8.18
C ASP A 10 8.64 2.43 8.10
N PRO A 11 9.58 1.91 8.91
CA PRO A 11 9.92 0.49 8.91
C PRO A 11 8.69 -0.43 9.12
N GLU A 12 7.73 -0.01 9.93
CA GLU A 12 6.50 -0.79 10.16
C GLU A 12 5.59 -0.78 8.93
N TYR A 13 5.60 0.30 8.14
CA TYR A 13 4.90 0.31 6.86
C TYR A 13 5.52 -0.69 5.87
N LYS A 14 6.85 -0.76 5.79
CA LYS A 14 7.53 -1.74 4.94
C LYS A 14 7.19 -3.18 5.36
N LYS A 15 7.26 -3.50 6.65
CA LYS A 15 6.86 -4.82 7.17
C LYS A 15 5.38 -5.14 6.90
N MET A 16 4.51 -4.15 7.05
CA MET A 16 3.09 -4.31 6.77
C MET A 16 2.85 -4.63 5.29
N LEU A 17 3.63 -4.04 4.38
CA LEU A 17 3.58 -4.37 2.95
C LEU A 17 3.98 -5.83 2.67
N GLU A 18 4.98 -6.35 3.38
CA GLU A 18 5.43 -7.75 3.24
C GLU A 18 4.42 -8.76 3.81
N ALA A 19 3.77 -8.40 4.92
CA ALA A 19 2.86 -9.28 5.65
C ALA A 19 1.43 -9.32 5.11
N SER A 20 1.05 -8.37 4.26
CA SER A 20 -0.33 -8.21 3.78
C SER A 20 -0.57 -8.85 2.41
N ALA A 21 -1.83 -9.13 2.12
CA ALA A 21 -2.32 -9.66 0.83
C ALA A 21 -3.36 -8.73 0.19
N ALA A 22 -3.83 -9.09 -1.01
CA ALA A 22 -4.82 -8.29 -1.74
C ALA A 22 -6.13 -8.07 -0.95
N GLU A 23 -6.52 -9.02 -0.10
CA GLU A 23 -7.71 -8.95 0.76
C GLU A 23 -7.57 -7.97 1.93
N ASP A 24 -6.34 -7.54 2.23
CA ASP A 24 -6.02 -6.53 3.24
C ASP A 24 -6.13 -5.10 2.71
N ILE A 25 -6.59 -4.92 1.46
CA ILE A 25 -6.80 -3.61 0.87
C ILE A 25 -8.26 -3.19 1.01
N VAL A 26 -8.49 -2.00 1.59
CA VAL A 26 -9.80 -1.36 1.72
C VAL A 26 -9.85 -0.13 0.83
N TYR A 27 -10.94 -0.01 0.08
CA TYR A 27 -11.26 1.19 -0.69
C TYR A 27 -12.14 2.09 0.16
N SER A 28 -11.66 3.29 0.50
CA SER A 28 -12.39 4.22 1.38
C SER A 28 -12.14 5.66 0.99
N SER A 29 -13.15 6.52 1.18
CA SER A 29 -13.03 7.97 1.03
C SER A 29 -12.65 8.69 2.33
N LEU A 30 -12.76 8.00 3.47
CA LEU A 30 -12.72 8.58 4.82
C LEU A 30 -11.49 9.48 5.07
N PHE A 31 -10.32 9.03 4.65
CA PHE A 31 -9.06 9.64 5.06
C PHE A 31 -8.62 10.83 4.21
N THR A 32 -9.14 10.98 2.99
CA THR A 32 -8.74 12.08 2.07
C THR A 32 -9.91 12.79 1.40
N GLY A 33 -11.16 12.37 1.68
CA GLY A 33 -12.36 12.87 1.01
C GLY A 33 -12.46 12.43 -0.47
N VAL A 34 -11.52 11.59 -0.91
CA VAL A 34 -11.46 10.94 -2.21
C VAL A 34 -11.16 9.48 -1.96
N HIS A 35 -11.74 8.59 -2.76
CA HIS A 35 -11.51 7.18 -2.59
C HIS A 35 -10.04 6.79 -2.88
N GLY A 36 -9.40 6.21 -1.88
CA GLY A 36 -8.06 5.64 -1.94
C GLY A 36 -8.06 4.17 -1.50
N ASN A 37 -6.96 3.47 -1.81
CA ASN A 37 -6.73 2.12 -1.35
C ASN A 37 -5.81 2.13 -0.13
N TYR A 38 -6.26 1.56 0.98
CA TYR A 38 -5.59 1.59 2.28
C TYR A 38 -5.42 0.20 2.87
N LEU A 39 -4.42 0.03 3.72
CA LEU A 39 -4.15 -1.22 4.42
C LEU A 39 -5.09 -1.39 5.62
N LYS A 40 -5.91 -2.46 5.62
CA LYS A 40 -6.69 -2.91 6.78
C LYS A 40 -5.90 -2.89 8.08
N PRO A 41 -4.68 -3.47 8.16
CA PRO A 41 -3.92 -3.46 9.40
C PRO A 41 -3.53 -2.04 9.86
N SER A 42 -3.26 -1.10 8.95
CA SER A 42 -2.99 0.30 9.35
C SER A 42 -4.22 0.99 9.95
N ILE A 43 -5.39 0.72 9.38
CA ILE A 43 -6.69 1.23 9.86
C ILE A 43 -7.01 0.66 11.25
N LYS A 44 -6.80 -0.66 11.44
CA LYS A 44 -6.97 -1.31 12.75
C LYS A 44 -6.01 -0.75 13.79
N ASN A 45 -4.76 -0.50 13.42
CA ASN A 45 -3.76 0.09 14.32
C ASN A 45 -4.13 1.52 14.74
N ALA A 46 -4.85 2.26 13.89
CA ALA A 46 -5.41 3.57 14.22
C ALA A 46 -6.70 3.49 15.08
N GLY A 47 -7.15 2.30 15.45
CA GLY A 47 -8.33 2.09 16.30
C GLY A 47 -9.67 2.13 15.56
N LEU A 48 -9.66 2.03 14.23
CA LEU A 48 -10.86 2.02 13.40
C LEU A 48 -11.20 0.61 12.92
N ASP A 49 -12.48 0.37 12.64
CA ASP A 49 -12.94 -0.88 12.02
C ASP A 49 -12.87 -0.77 10.49
N PRO A 50 -11.94 -1.48 9.81
CA PRO A 50 -11.80 -1.39 8.36
C PRO A 50 -12.98 -1.97 7.59
N ASP A 51 -13.82 -2.80 8.22
CA ASP A 51 -14.98 -3.42 7.58
C ASP A 51 -16.26 -2.57 7.75
N ASN A 52 -16.18 -1.46 8.52
CA ASN A 52 -17.30 -0.57 8.80
C ASN A 52 -16.86 0.91 8.86
N LEU A 53 -16.13 1.37 7.84
CA LEU A 53 -15.71 2.77 7.74
C LEU A 53 -16.84 3.65 7.20
N PRO A 54 -17.08 4.84 7.79
CA PRO A 54 -17.97 5.83 7.19
C PRO A 54 -17.37 6.42 5.91
N ASP A 55 -18.24 6.92 5.03
CA ASP A 55 -17.83 7.73 3.89
C ASP A 55 -17.57 9.18 4.31
N ALA A 56 -16.61 9.82 3.64
CA ALA A 56 -16.36 11.25 3.75
C ALA A 56 -16.31 11.89 2.36
N ASP A 57 -16.92 13.05 2.21
CA ASP A 57 -16.80 13.87 1.01
C ASP A 57 -15.87 15.07 1.23
N LYS A 58 -15.41 15.70 0.14
CA LYS A 58 -14.56 16.89 0.22
C LYS A 58 -15.19 18.05 0.99
N ALA A 59 -16.52 18.10 1.11
CA ALA A 59 -17.24 19.13 1.83
C ALA A 59 -17.23 18.90 3.36
N SER A 60 -17.12 17.65 3.79
CA SER A 60 -17.04 17.22 5.18
C SER A 60 -15.63 17.29 5.78
N MET A 61 -14.59 17.50 4.96
CA MET A 61 -13.21 17.64 5.42
C MET A 61 -12.92 19.03 5.99
N ASN A 62 -12.95 19.15 7.31
CA ASN A 62 -12.46 20.33 8.02
C ASN A 62 -10.95 20.18 8.29
N PHE A 63 -10.11 20.83 7.49
CA PHE A 63 -8.66 20.97 7.76
C PHE A 63 -8.36 21.95 8.92
N GLY A 64 -9.40 22.39 9.66
CA GLY A 64 -9.32 23.39 10.71
C GLY A 64 -8.72 22.85 12.01
N SER A 65 -7.68 23.52 12.50
CA SER A 65 -6.97 23.28 13.76
C SER A 65 -7.83 23.61 15.00
N GLY A 66 -8.84 22.79 15.30
CA GLY A 66 -9.71 23.04 16.44
C GLY A 66 -10.45 21.80 16.91
N GLY A 67 -9.91 21.14 17.94
CA GLY A 67 -10.62 20.12 18.73
C GLY A 67 -10.01 18.74 18.64
N ASN A 68 -9.44 18.31 19.76
CA ASN A 68 -8.94 16.98 20.15
C ASN A 68 -9.10 15.79 19.16
N THR A 69 -7.99 15.07 19.00
CA THR A 69 -7.79 13.68 18.54
C THR A 69 -7.81 13.31 17.04
N ASP A 70 -8.44 14.06 16.14
CA ASP A 70 -8.65 13.54 14.76
C ASP A 70 -7.62 13.98 13.69
N SER A 71 -6.88 15.07 13.92
CA SER A 71 -5.90 15.60 12.97
C SER A 71 -4.66 14.69 12.76
N LYS A 72 -4.47 13.66 13.59
CA LYS A 72 -3.32 12.74 13.53
C LYS A 72 -3.66 11.39 12.89
N ALA A 73 -4.93 11.03 12.79
CA ALA A 73 -5.34 9.67 12.40
C ALA A 73 -4.77 9.28 11.03
N TRP A 74 -4.80 10.18 10.04
CA TRP A 74 -4.35 9.91 8.67
C TRP A 74 -2.84 9.66 8.52
N LYS A 75 -1.99 10.14 9.45
CA LYS A 75 -0.53 10.01 9.33
C LYS A 75 -0.10 8.53 9.36
N ASP A 76 -0.84 7.73 10.12
CA ASP A 76 -0.57 6.31 10.35
C ASP A 76 -1.51 5.42 9.51
N ILE A 77 -2.30 6.00 8.60
CA ILE A 77 -3.08 5.27 7.60
C ILE A 77 -2.26 5.14 6.33
N TRP A 78 -1.93 3.91 5.97
CA TRP A 78 -1.01 3.65 4.86
C TRP A 78 -1.73 3.09 3.65
N GLY A 79 -1.35 3.61 2.48
CA GLY A 79 -1.91 3.18 1.21
C GLY A 79 -1.25 1.91 0.66
N SER A 80 -1.96 1.11 -0.12
CA SER A 80 -1.32 0.11 -0.98
C SER A 80 -2.27 -0.35 -2.09
N GLY A 81 -1.71 -0.91 -3.17
CA GLY A 81 -2.49 -1.52 -4.24
C GLY A 81 -2.70 -3.01 -4.04
N GLN A 82 -3.65 -3.60 -4.77
CA GLN A 82 -3.97 -5.03 -4.69
C GLN A 82 -2.83 -5.95 -5.17
N GLY A 83 -1.85 -5.41 -5.90
CA GLY A 83 -0.61 -6.12 -6.28
C GLY A 83 0.38 -6.37 -5.13
N ILE A 84 0.03 -5.96 -3.91
CA ILE A 84 0.85 -6.11 -2.69
C ILE A 84 1.34 -7.54 -2.43
N GLY A 85 0.60 -8.56 -2.87
CA GLY A 85 0.95 -9.96 -2.63
C GLY A 85 2.31 -10.40 -3.19
N ALA A 86 2.90 -9.66 -4.13
CA ALA A 86 4.24 -9.92 -4.66
C ALA A 86 5.37 -9.35 -3.79
N ILE A 87 5.07 -8.49 -2.82
CA ILE A 87 6.06 -7.91 -1.91
C ILE A 87 6.31 -8.91 -0.79
N LYS A 88 7.56 -9.38 -0.65
CA LYS A 88 7.96 -10.41 0.33
C LYS A 88 9.24 -10.08 1.08
N ASP A 89 9.93 -9.04 0.66
CA ASP A 89 11.16 -8.56 1.27
C ASP A 89 11.35 -7.07 0.98
N SER A 90 12.36 -6.51 1.64
CA SER A 90 12.76 -5.10 1.53
C SER A 90 14.17 -4.96 0.94
N PRO A 91 14.39 -5.34 -0.34
CA PRO A 91 15.71 -5.28 -0.96
C PRO A 91 16.13 -3.83 -1.29
N SER A 92 17.37 -3.63 -1.69
CA SER A 92 17.76 -2.37 -2.33
C SER A 92 17.00 -2.16 -3.65
N VAL A 93 16.88 -0.91 -4.11
CA VAL A 93 16.30 -0.58 -5.42
C VAL A 93 17.08 -1.27 -6.54
N ALA A 94 18.41 -1.32 -6.43
CA ALA A 94 19.26 -1.96 -7.43
C ALA A 94 18.93 -3.45 -7.59
N GLU A 95 18.79 -4.17 -6.47
CA GLU A 95 18.39 -5.58 -6.48
C GLU A 95 16.97 -5.77 -7.01
N LEU A 96 16.01 -4.95 -6.58
CA LEU A 96 14.63 -5.05 -7.04
C LEU A 96 14.53 -4.85 -8.57
N VAL A 97 15.19 -3.84 -9.11
CA VAL A 97 15.23 -3.60 -10.56
C VAL A 97 15.93 -4.75 -11.28
N GLY A 98 17.01 -5.28 -10.71
CA GLY A 98 17.72 -6.46 -11.24
C GLY A 98 16.81 -7.68 -11.33
N ARG A 99 16.05 -7.97 -10.27
CA ARG A 99 15.06 -9.07 -10.22
C ARG A 99 13.98 -8.88 -11.26
N ILE A 100 13.32 -7.71 -11.30
CA ILE A 100 12.26 -7.41 -12.28
C ILE A 100 12.76 -7.60 -13.71
N LYS A 101 13.97 -7.13 -14.02
CA LYS A 101 14.59 -7.30 -15.35
C LYS A 101 14.78 -8.78 -15.69
N SER A 102 15.34 -9.56 -14.77
CA SER A 102 15.60 -10.99 -14.96
C SER A 102 14.30 -11.80 -15.11
N GLU A 103 13.29 -11.52 -14.29
CA GLU A 103 11.97 -12.15 -14.34
C GLU A 103 11.26 -11.84 -15.65
N TYR A 104 11.29 -10.58 -16.10
CA TYR A 104 10.73 -10.19 -17.39
C TYR A 104 11.39 -10.94 -18.56
N GLN A 105 12.73 -10.98 -18.59
CA GLN A 105 13.47 -11.71 -19.64
C GLN A 105 13.13 -13.20 -19.63
N SER A 106 13.04 -13.80 -18.44
CA SER A 106 12.68 -15.21 -18.27
C SER A 106 11.25 -15.49 -18.77
N ALA A 107 10.30 -14.62 -18.42
CA ALA A 107 8.92 -14.73 -18.88
C ALA A 107 8.81 -14.56 -20.41
N PHE A 108 9.58 -13.65 -21.00
CA PHE A 108 9.63 -13.42 -22.44
C PHE A 108 10.17 -14.64 -23.20
N GLU A 109 11.29 -15.22 -22.76
CA GLU A 109 11.84 -16.44 -23.39
C GLU A 109 10.92 -17.66 -23.20
N ALA A 110 10.29 -17.80 -22.03
CA ALA A 110 9.29 -18.83 -21.81
C ALA A 110 8.07 -18.67 -22.75
N PHE A 111 7.62 -17.43 -22.99
CA PHE A 111 6.54 -17.14 -23.93
C PHE A 111 6.93 -17.49 -25.36
N LYS A 112 8.11 -17.05 -25.81
CA LYS A 112 8.69 -17.37 -27.12
C LYS A 112 8.74 -18.88 -27.39
N THR A 113 9.30 -19.63 -26.43
CA THR A 113 9.36 -21.10 -26.48
C THR A 113 7.98 -21.72 -26.65
N LYS A 114 6.97 -21.24 -25.91
CA LYS A 114 5.59 -21.74 -26.02
C LYS A 114 4.95 -21.48 -27.38
N ILE A 115 5.33 -20.39 -28.06
CA ILE A 115 4.78 -20.04 -29.38
C ILE A 115 5.65 -20.51 -30.56
N GLY A 116 6.69 -21.31 -30.31
CA GLY A 116 7.57 -21.87 -31.34
C GLY A 116 8.43 -20.83 -32.07
N LYS A 117 8.77 -19.73 -31.41
CA LYS A 117 9.71 -18.69 -31.89
C LYS A 117 10.89 -18.56 -30.95
#